data_AF-A0A9Q4SY69-F1
#
_entry.id   AF-A0A9Q4SY69-F1
#
_cell.length_a   1.000
_cell.length_b   1.000
_cell.length_c   1.000
_cell.angle_alpha   90.00
_cell.angle_beta   90.00
_cell.angle_gamma   90.00
#
_symmetry.space_group_name_H-M   'P 1'
#
loop_
_entity.id
_entity.type
_entity.pdbx_description
1 polymer ?
#
loop_
_entity_poly.entity_id
_entity_poly.type
_entity_poly.pdbx_seq_one_letter_code
_entity_poly.pdbx_strand_id
1 'polypeptide(L)'
;MSAKNPTENAISELEISWLERTENSAARVIVWRVPASGESLLNGFFALQQHPEGRSLADLFITFDTPFETGYGYSEALANDFLESVEATPDARPWTGEAFLPCFSAAALCAMLADFARVHAEDFTTLIVILKPAAVSDIAAYQRWLAQWVAVPAERVRLLLTDTTEQPLWQPLIDAHASQVLLLNDTPDAMQVMQQTARQQTDPDSDRLLFRRYLADAMLLLEKGSAAQVASRAALAMPIARRRGWADQEALLHHLVAGAWLKAKNTPQAVAHYQQAQSAAARVADVPVRGQLAVQGAFGEAGAWFADKNYTEAAKHYRRAATLAREIPHPLFELEGCRMAGFALWQAGHRPVAMEDYAAAVRAAHAIAQEERGQTTLPLVFADLLRMQDKHRSEALETAAARFQQESQRLLLEAETAVSTLNPATAAAVKQVDRRLQLRLEAAFLALRQQREALTAQGDESFRQTVRLARDLLHPHWNGLPDVAHPFDAPPGEWLSLPAWRANAPSAPLSETAGSNNL
;
A
#
# COMPACT_ATOMS: atom_id res chain seq x y z
N MET A 1 9.10 40.44 -11.65
CA MET A 1 8.83 39.22 -10.87
C MET A 1 7.74 38.46 -11.59
N SER A 2 8.01 37.23 -12.06
CA SER A 2 6.97 36.38 -12.62
C SER A 2 6.00 35.99 -11.50
N ALA A 3 4.69 35.97 -11.76
CA ALA A 3 3.73 35.48 -10.79
C ALA A 3 4.03 33.99 -10.51
N LYS A 4 4.15 33.63 -9.23
CA LYS A 4 4.37 32.23 -8.80
C LYS A 4 3.22 31.35 -9.28
N ASN A 5 3.55 30.17 -9.80
CA ASN A 5 2.52 29.21 -10.21
C ASN A 5 1.81 28.61 -8.97
N PRO A 6 0.64 27.97 -9.12
CA PRO A 6 -0.13 27.43 -7.99
C PRO A 6 0.64 26.44 -7.11
N THR A 7 1.52 25.64 -7.72
CA THR A 7 2.37 24.68 -7.00
C THR A 7 3.45 25.39 -6.18
N GLU A 8 4.11 26.40 -6.72
CA GLU A 8 5.09 27.24 -6.01
C GLU A 8 4.46 27.98 -4.83
N ASN A 9 3.20 28.42 -4.97
CA ASN A 9 2.46 29.03 -3.86
C ASN A 9 2.19 28.02 -2.75
N ALA A 10 1.68 26.82 -3.08
CA ALA A 10 1.44 25.76 -2.09
C ALA A 10 2.72 25.32 -1.37
N ILE A 11 3.85 25.23 -2.08
CA ILE A 11 5.15 24.93 -1.47
C ILE A 11 5.60 26.09 -0.56
N SER A 12 5.36 27.35 -0.95
CA SER A 12 5.67 28.51 -0.10
C SER A 12 4.83 28.51 1.19
N GLU A 13 3.57 28.04 1.14
CA GLU A 13 2.74 27.89 2.34
C GLU A 13 3.31 26.85 3.31
N LEU A 14 3.80 25.71 2.80
CA LEU A 14 4.48 24.70 3.62
C LEU A 14 5.79 25.24 4.22
N GLU A 15 6.54 26.04 3.47
CA GLU A 15 7.76 26.70 3.96
C GLU A 15 7.46 27.67 5.11
N ILE A 16 6.41 28.49 4.98
CA ILE A 16 5.98 29.40 6.03
C ILE A 16 5.54 28.62 7.27
N SER A 17 4.73 27.56 7.10
CA SER A 17 4.29 26.71 8.22
C SER A 17 5.48 26.07 8.95
N TRP A 18 6.48 25.58 8.21
CA TRP A 18 7.72 25.07 8.80
C TRP A 18 8.41 26.12 9.68
N LEU A 19 8.67 27.30 9.13
CA LEU A 19 9.36 28.38 9.84
C LEU A 19 8.60 28.78 11.12
N GLU A 20 7.31 29.09 11.00
CA GLU A 20 6.49 29.56 12.13
C GLU A 20 6.37 28.55 13.26
N ARG A 21 6.38 27.25 12.95
CA ARG A 21 6.06 26.19 13.91
C ARG A 21 7.29 25.51 14.49
N THR A 22 8.42 25.55 13.80
CA THR A 22 9.66 24.91 14.24
C THR A 22 10.64 25.89 14.90
N GLU A 23 10.46 27.20 14.69
CA GLU A 23 11.20 28.25 15.37
C GLU A 23 11.01 28.13 16.90
N ASN A 24 12.13 28.11 17.64
CA ASN A 24 12.17 27.95 19.10
C ASN A 24 11.56 26.65 19.67
N SER A 25 11.35 25.63 18.84
CA SER A 25 10.84 24.34 19.31
C SER A 25 11.94 23.51 19.99
N ALA A 26 11.64 22.93 21.16
CA ALA A 26 12.49 21.92 21.82
C ALA A 26 12.21 20.49 21.32
N ALA A 27 11.44 20.36 20.23
CA ALA A 27 11.08 19.06 19.67
C ALA A 27 12.31 18.31 19.12
N ARG A 28 12.32 17.01 19.37
CA ARG A 28 13.33 16.04 18.93
C ARG A 28 12.86 15.24 17.72
N VAL A 29 11.53 15.10 17.62
CA VAL A 29 10.85 14.50 16.47
C VAL A 29 9.75 15.45 16.03
N ILE A 30 9.65 15.63 14.73
CA ILE A 30 8.57 16.36 14.08
C ILE A 30 7.75 15.32 13.31
N VAL A 31 6.44 15.32 13.50
CA VAL A 31 5.50 14.59 12.65
C VAL A 31 4.82 15.61 11.77
N TRP A 32 5.01 15.51 10.45
CA TRP A 32 4.32 16.35 9.48
C TRP A 32 3.18 15.58 8.84
N ARG A 33 1.97 15.92 9.27
CA ARG A 33 0.72 15.33 8.83
C ARG A 33 0.08 16.18 7.75
N VAL A 34 -0.24 15.55 6.63
CA VAL A 34 -0.97 16.15 5.51
C VAL A 34 -2.10 15.21 5.05
N PRO A 35 -3.13 15.66 4.34
CA PRO A 35 -4.03 14.75 3.65
C PRO A 35 -3.28 13.87 2.66
N ALA A 36 -3.75 12.66 2.40
CA ALA A 36 -3.12 11.75 1.43
C ALA A 36 -2.94 12.40 0.04
N SER A 37 -3.88 13.25 -0.38
CA SER A 37 -3.76 14.02 -1.63
C SER A 37 -2.61 15.03 -1.63
N GLY A 38 -2.17 15.49 -0.45
CA GLY A 38 -1.10 16.47 -0.25
C GLY A 38 0.31 15.88 -0.16
N GLU A 39 0.46 14.56 -0.07
CA GLU A 39 1.77 13.92 0.12
C GLU A 39 2.77 14.23 -1.01
N SER A 40 2.31 14.32 -2.26
CA SER A 40 3.17 14.67 -3.38
C SER A 40 3.73 16.09 -3.29
N LEU A 41 2.95 17.04 -2.76
CA LEU A 41 3.40 18.42 -2.54
C LEU A 41 4.44 18.48 -1.42
N LEU A 42 4.20 17.76 -0.32
CA LEU A 42 5.14 17.66 0.80
C LEU A 42 6.47 17.02 0.36
N ASN A 43 6.40 15.95 -0.45
CA ASN A 43 7.58 15.33 -1.04
C ASN A 43 8.35 16.27 -1.98
N GLY A 44 7.62 17.05 -2.79
CA GLY A 44 8.21 18.09 -3.64
C GLY A 44 8.93 19.17 -2.83
N PHE A 45 8.35 19.58 -1.69
CA PHE A 45 8.99 20.50 -0.75
C PHE A 45 10.31 19.92 -0.21
N PHE A 46 10.33 18.65 0.26
CA PHE A 46 11.58 18.03 0.75
C PHE A 46 12.66 17.93 -0.32
N ALA A 47 12.27 17.56 -1.55
CA ALA A 47 13.22 17.48 -2.66
C ALA A 47 13.86 18.86 -2.96
N LEU A 48 13.07 19.93 -2.94
CA LEU A 48 13.59 21.29 -3.12
C LEU A 48 14.57 21.69 -2.01
N GLN A 49 14.25 21.39 -0.75
CA GLN A 49 15.14 21.73 0.38
C GLN A 49 16.46 20.93 0.40
N GLN A 50 16.49 19.76 -0.27
CA GLN A 50 17.69 18.94 -0.42
C GLN A 50 18.58 19.37 -1.59
N HIS A 51 18.05 20.13 -2.55
CA HIS A 51 18.81 20.60 -3.69
C HIS A 51 19.45 21.99 -3.43
N PRO A 52 20.76 22.18 -3.69
CA PRO A 52 21.42 23.46 -3.42
C PRO A 52 20.77 24.68 -4.08
N GLU A 53 20.24 24.54 -5.30
CA GLU A 53 19.58 25.63 -6.04
C GLU A 53 18.12 25.86 -5.60
N GLY A 54 17.48 24.87 -4.97
CA GLY A 54 16.08 24.91 -4.54
C GLY A 54 15.88 25.20 -3.06
N ARG A 55 16.97 25.16 -2.27
CA ARG A 55 16.93 25.34 -0.82
C ARG A 55 16.64 26.79 -0.45
N SER A 56 15.54 26.98 0.26
CA SER A 56 15.12 28.28 0.81
C SER A 56 15.29 28.36 2.33
N LEU A 57 15.34 27.21 3.01
CA LEU A 57 15.45 27.13 4.47
C LEU A 57 16.90 27.00 4.94
N ALA A 58 17.17 27.58 6.11
CA ALA A 58 18.46 27.50 6.78
C ALA A 58 18.73 26.11 7.40
N ASP A 59 17.71 25.29 7.60
CA ASP A 59 17.86 23.89 8.04
C ASP A 59 18.39 23.00 6.92
N LEU A 60 19.18 21.98 7.26
CA LEU A 60 19.69 20.99 6.32
C LEU A 60 18.79 19.75 6.38
N PHE A 61 18.13 19.42 5.28
CA PHE A 61 17.27 18.24 5.18
C PHE A 61 18.04 17.10 4.53
N ILE A 62 17.86 15.87 5.04
CA ILE A 62 18.40 14.65 4.44
C ILE A 62 17.33 13.57 4.56
N THR A 63 17.03 12.87 3.47
CA THR A 63 16.11 11.71 3.48
C THR A 63 16.91 10.41 3.52
N PHE A 64 16.47 9.48 4.36
CA PHE A 64 16.89 8.08 4.30
C PHE A 64 15.71 7.17 3.98
N ASP A 65 15.94 6.21 3.09
CA ASP A 65 15.02 5.14 2.71
C ASP A 65 15.47 3.74 3.18
N THR A 66 16.52 3.69 4.01
CA THR A 66 17.04 2.49 4.65
C THR A 66 15.92 1.63 5.25
N PRO A 67 15.84 0.33 4.97
CA PRO A 67 14.79 -0.52 5.52
C PRO A 67 14.97 -0.72 7.04
N PHE A 68 13.85 -0.86 7.75
CA PHE A 68 13.85 -1.14 9.19
C PHE A 68 13.62 -2.64 9.46
N GLU A 69 14.62 -3.31 10.01
CA GLU A 69 14.53 -4.69 10.50
C GLU A 69 14.55 -4.76 12.03
N THR A 70 15.57 -4.14 12.64
CA THR A 70 15.77 -4.06 14.09
C THR A 70 16.26 -2.67 14.47
N GLY A 71 16.01 -2.23 15.70
CA GLY A 71 16.47 -0.90 16.13
C GLY A 71 18.00 -0.71 16.09
N TYR A 72 18.78 -1.75 16.42
CA TYR A 72 20.24 -1.64 16.43
C TYR A 72 20.86 -1.74 15.03
N GLY A 73 20.33 -2.60 14.16
CA GLY A 73 20.77 -2.70 12.76
C GLY A 73 20.40 -1.44 11.99
N TYR A 74 19.20 -0.89 12.24
CA TYR A 74 18.76 0.36 11.62
C TYR A 74 19.63 1.55 12.01
N SER A 75 20.03 1.66 13.30
CA SER A 75 20.96 2.71 13.73
C SER A 75 22.34 2.61 13.09
N GLU A 76 22.85 1.39 12.87
CA GLU A 76 24.14 1.18 12.23
C GLU A 76 24.06 1.50 10.74
N ALA A 77 23.02 1.03 10.06
CA ALA A 77 22.78 1.28 8.64
C ALA A 77 22.63 2.79 8.35
N LEU A 78 21.79 3.50 9.11
CA LEU A 78 21.66 4.96 8.98
C LEU A 78 22.97 5.71 9.23
N ALA A 79 23.81 5.23 10.15
CA ALA A 79 25.10 5.86 10.42
C ALA A 79 26.04 5.72 9.21
N ASN A 80 26.10 4.54 8.61
CA ASN A 80 26.88 4.29 7.39
C ASN A 80 26.33 5.10 6.20
N ASP A 81 25.02 5.07 5.95
CA ASP A 81 24.39 5.82 4.85
C ASP A 81 24.64 7.33 4.98
N PHE A 82 24.62 7.86 6.22
CA PHE A 82 24.95 9.25 6.47
C PHE A 82 26.42 9.56 6.15
N LEU A 83 27.36 8.72 6.59
CA LEU A 83 28.79 8.90 6.29
C LEU A 83 29.05 8.86 4.79
N GLU A 84 28.49 7.88 4.09
CA GLU A 84 28.58 7.78 2.62
C GLU A 84 28.02 9.04 1.94
N SER A 85 26.92 9.59 2.44
CA SER A 85 26.35 10.83 1.91
C SER A 85 27.27 12.05 2.07
N VAL A 86 27.97 12.14 3.21
CA VAL A 86 28.93 13.23 3.48
C VAL A 86 30.17 13.07 2.61
N GLU A 87 30.72 11.86 2.50
CA GLU A 87 31.87 11.56 1.65
C GLU A 87 31.60 11.81 0.16
N ALA A 88 30.36 11.55 -0.29
CA ALA A 88 29.93 11.81 -1.66
C ALA A 88 29.67 13.29 -1.97
N THR A 89 29.59 14.15 -0.95
CA THR A 89 29.30 15.58 -1.12
C THR A 89 30.57 16.35 -1.52
N PRO A 90 30.65 16.90 -2.74
CA PRO A 90 31.82 17.67 -3.16
C PRO A 90 32.01 18.91 -2.29
N ASP A 91 33.27 19.25 -2.00
CA ASP A 91 33.66 20.43 -1.22
C ASP A 91 33.11 20.48 0.23
N ALA A 92 32.61 19.35 0.75
CA ALA A 92 32.23 19.25 2.15
C ALA A 92 33.42 19.53 3.06
N ARG A 93 33.20 20.34 4.11
CA ARG A 93 34.22 20.60 5.14
C ARG A 93 34.60 19.25 5.80
N PRO A 94 35.89 18.95 5.99
CA PRO A 94 36.31 17.69 6.59
C PRO A 94 35.67 17.44 7.95
N TRP A 95 35.13 16.24 8.15
CA TRP A 95 34.57 15.75 9.40
C TRP A 95 34.94 14.28 9.58
N THR A 96 35.33 13.88 10.80
CA THR A 96 35.81 12.53 11.12
C THR A 96 34.71 11.72 11.81
N GLY A 97 33.65 11.41 11.07
CA GLY A 97 32.48 10.73 11.63
C GLY A 97 32.69 9.24 11.92
N GLU A 98 33.69 8.61 11.32
CA GLU A 98 34.02 7.19 11.49
C GLU A 98 34.42 6.85 12.93
N ALA A 99 34.84 7.84 13.72
CA ALA A 99 35.14 7.70 15.13
C ALA A 99 33.92 7.31 16.00
N PHE A 100 32.70 7.51 15.49
CA PHE A 100 31.45 7.15 16.16
C PHE A 100 30.96 5.74 15.80
N LEU A 101 31.53 5.11 14.77
CA LEU A 101 31.13 3.78 14.37
C LEU A 101 31.68 2.69 15.30
N PRO A 102 30.95 1.58 15.50
CA PRO A 102 29.58 1.33 15.03
C PRO A 102 28.49 1.97 15.93
N CYS A 103 27.35 2.31 15.34
CA CYS A 103 26.22 2.91 16.06
C CYS A 103 25.06 1.92 16.26
N PHE A 104 25.06 1.14 17.34
CA PHE A 104 24.01 0.14 17.62
C PHE A 104 22.79 0.64 18.41
N SER A 105 22.60 1.96 18.51
CA SER A 105 21.45 2.53 19.21
C SER A 105 21.08 3.90 18.67
N ALA A 106 19.82 4.31 18.87
CA ALA A 106 19.35 5.65 18.54
C ALA A 106 20.21 6.74 19.20
N ALA A 107 20.70 6.50 20.43
CA ALA A 107 21.56 7.43 21.15
C ALA A 107 22.95 7.57 20.50
N ALA A 108 23.57 6.47 20.08
CA ALA A 108 24.86 6.49 19.40
C ALA A 108 24.75 7.21 18.04
N LEU A 109 23.73 6.88 17.24
CA LEU A 109 23.45 7.56 15.97
C LEU A 109 23.21 9.07 16.19
N CYS A 110 22.37 9.43 17.17
CA CYS A 110 22.10 10.82 17.50
C CYS A 110 23.36 11.58 17.94
N ALA A 111 24.28 10.93 18.66
CA ALA A 111 25.55 11.55 19.06
C ALA A 111 26.44 11.85 17.85
N MET A 112 26.53 10.92 16.89
CA MET A 112 27.26 11.13 15.63
C MET A 112 26.69 12.31 14.84
N LEU A 113 25.37 12.33 14.64
CA LEU A 113 24.68 13.39 13.90
C LEU A 113 24.76 14.75 14.61
N ALA A 114 24.74 14.75 15.94
CA ALA A 114 24.89 15.97 16.73
C ALA A 114 26.32 16.54 16.63
N ASP A 115 27.34 15.67 16.55
CA ASP A 115 28.70 16.11 16.31
C ASP A 115 28.87 16.75 14.93
N PHE A 116 28.31 16.12 13.89
CA PHE A 116 28.24 16.72 12.56
C PHE A 116 27.58 18.10 12.57
N ALA A 117 26.38 18.21 13.15
CA ALA A 117 25.65 19.48 13.24
C ALA A 117 26.42 20.57 14.03
N ARG A 118 27.25 20.17 14.99
CA ARG A 118 28.12 21.07 15.74
C ARG A 118 29.31 21.54 14.90
N VAL A 119 29.95 20.67 14.12
CA VAL A 119 31.09 21.03 13.25
C VAL A 119 30.66 21.95 12.11
N HIS A 120 29.45 21.74 11.59
CA HIS A 120 28.85 22.50 10.48
C HIS A 120 27.90 23.61 10.96
N ALA A 121 28.14 24.11 12.17
CA ALA A 121 27.28 25.07 12.84
C ALA A 121 27.03 26.36 12.04
N GLU A 122 27.97 26.74 11.18
CA GLU A 122 27.95 27.94 10.35
C GLU A 122 27.18 27.73 9.03
N ASP A 123 26.99 26.48 8.61
CA ASP A 123 26.46 26.13 7.29
C ASP A 123 24.92 25.95 7.29
N PHE A 124 24.34 25.56 8.43
CA PHE A 124 22.90 25.35 8.59
C PHE A 124 22.46 25.45 10.05
N THR A 125 21.18 25.69 10.32
CA THR A 125 20.66 25.84 11.70
C THR A 125 20.45 24.49 12.39
N THR A 126 19.61 23.64 11.82
CA THR A 126 19.27 22.30 12.34
C THR A 126 19.46 21.25 11.25
N LEU A 127 19.96 20.07 11.63
CA LEU A 127 19.93 18.88 10.77
C LEU A 127 18.57 18.19 10.94
N ILE A 128 17.82 18.08 9.85
CA ILE A 128 16.51 17.44 9.77
C ILE A 128 16.66 16.13 9.02
N VAL A 129 16.60 15.03 9.77
CA VAL A 129 16.69 13.67 9.21
C VAL A 129 15.29 13.15 8.95
N ILE A 130 14.92 13.09 7.67
CA ILE A 130 13.63 12.59 7.21
C ILE A 130 13.72 11.07 7.07
N LEU A 131 12.94 10.34 7.86
CA LEU A 131 12.93 8.88 7.80
C LEU A 131 11.76 8.39 6.94
N LYS A 132 12.09 7.74 5.82
CA LYS A 132 11.14 7.12 4.89
C LYS A 132 11.55 5.70 4.56
N PRO A 133 11.63 4.81 5.56
CA PRO A 133 12.13 3.45 5.36
C PRO A 133 11.35 2.74 4.26
N ALA A 134 12.06 2.16 3.28
CA ALA A 134 11.44 1.46 2.15
C ALA A 134 10.61 0.25 2.58
N ALA A 135 10.94 -0.35 3.72
CA ALA A 135 10.16 -1.39 4.38
C ALA A 135 10.30 -1.30 5.91
N VAL A 136 9.26 -1.72 6.63
CA VAL A 136 9.28 -1.83 8.10
C VAL A 136 8.85 -3.24 8.48
N SER A 137 9.79 -4.04 8.98
CA SER A 137 9.57 -5.44 9.34
C SER A 137 8.60 -5.59 10.52
N ASP A 138 8.71 -4.71 11.51
CA ASP A 138 7.78 -4.64 12.63
C ASP A 138 7.56 -3.21 13.11
N ILE A 139 6.32 -2.73 13.02
CA ILE A 139 5.98 -1.34 13.38
C ILE A 139 6.14 -1.06 14.88
N ALA A 140 5.94 -2.05 15.75
CA ALA A 140 6.08 -1.87 17.18
C ALA A 140 7.55 -1.71 17.58
N ALA A 141 8.45 -2.48 16.97
CA ALA A 141 9.90 -2.31 17.10
C ALA A 141 10.34 -0.92 16.61
N TYR A 142 9.83 -0.47 15.45
CA TYR A 142 10.15 0.87 14.95
C TYR A 142 9.67 1.99 15.89
N GLN A 143 8.45 1.88 16.41
CA GLN A 143 7.93 2.82 17.42
C GLN A 143 8.78 2.83 18.71
N ARG A 144 9.27 1.67 19.16
CA ARG A 144 10.20 1.59 20.31
C ARG A 144 11.51 2.30 20.02
N TRP A 145 12.08 2.11 18.83
CA TRP A 145 13.30 2.80 18.41
C TRP A 145 13.12 4.33 18.36
N LEU A 146 11.99 4.80 17.82
CA LEU A 146 11.63 6.22 17.84
C LEU A 146 11.47 6.77 19.26
N ALA A 147 10.85 6.01 20.17
CA ALA A 147 10.75 6.40 21.58
C ALA A 147 12.13 6.50 22.26
N GLN A 148 13.06 5.60 21.92
CA GLN A 148 14.45 5.70 22.36
C GLN A 148 15.12 6.98 21.84
N TRP A 149 14.94 7.31 20.55
CA TRP A 149 15.43 8.57 19.98
C TRP A 149 14.86 9.78 20.72
N VAL A 150 13.55 9.80 20.94
CA VAL A 150 12.88 10.89 21.66
C VAL A 150 13.44 11.07 23.07
N ALA A 151 13.98 10.03 23.72
CA ALA A 151 14.61 10.15 25.04
C ALA A 151 16.00 10.82 24.99
N VAL A 152 16.67 10.83 23.84
CA VAL A 152 18.02 11.39 23.66
C VAL A 152 17.95 12.91 23.48
N PRO A 153 18.68 13.70 24.29
CA PRO A 153 18.74 15.14 24.07
C PRO A 153 19.64 15.47 22.86
N ALA A 154 19.10 16.24 21.92
CA ALA A 154 19.86 16.88 20.85
C ALA A 154 19.25 18.24 20.54
N GLU A 155 20.07 19.28 20.47
CA GLU A 155 19.61 20.65 20.22
C GLU A 155 19.45 20.94 18.72
N ARG A 156 20.35 20.40 17.89
CA ARG A 156 20.46 20.72 16.46
C ARG A 156 20.21 19.55 15.52
N VAL A 157 19.65 18.46 16.04
CA VAL A 157 19.27 17.29 15.24
C VAL A 157 17.83 16.94 15.57
N ARG A 158 17.01 16.79 14.53
CA ARG A 158 15.61 16.39 14.68
C ARG A 158 15.29 15.30 13.66
N LEU A 159 14.47 14.33 14.05
CA LEU A 159 13.84 13.45 13.08
C LEU A 159 12.58 14.11 12.51
N LEU A 160 12.32 13.89 11.23
CA LEU A 160 11.07 14.22 10.57
C LEU A 160 10.41 12.93 10.09
N LEU A 161 9.18 12.72 10.56
CA LEU A 161 8.30 11.65 10.12
C LEU A 161 7.12 12.25 9.37
N THR A 162 6.57 11.52 8.40
CA THR A 162 5.33 11.89 7.72
C THR A 162 4.26 10.84 7.97
N ASP A 163 3.03 11.30 8.12
CA ASP A 163 1.83 10.46 8.07
C ASP A 163 0.67 11.25 7.46
N THR A 164 -0.50 10.61 7.31
CA THR A 164 -1.66 11.26 6.71
C THR A 164 -2.78 11.52 7.69
N THR A 165 -3.67 12.46 7.38
CA THR A 165 -4.88 12.67 8.19
C THR A 165 -5.78 11.43 8.22
N GLU A 166 -5.78 10.66 7.14
CA GLU A 166 -6.52 9.43 6.96
C GLU A 166 -5.87 8.24 7.68
N GLN A 167 -4.53 8.24 7.78
CA GLN A 167 -3.74 7.23 8.46
C GLN A 167 -2.73 7.90 9.41
N PRO A 168 -3.17 8.34 10.60
CA PRO A 168 -2.32 9.04 11.56
C PRO A 168 -1.39 8.07 12.32
N LEU A 169 -0.47 7.43 11.59
CA LEU A 169 0.41 6.34 12.07
C LEU A 169 1.19 6.71 13.35
N TRP A 170 1.57 7.97 13.49
CA TRP A 170 2.43 8.43 14.59
C TRP A 170 1.66 9.04 15.76
N GLN A 171 0.33 8.98 15.76
CA GLN A 171 -0.48 9.47 16.89
C GLN A 171 -0.04 8.88 18.25
N PRO A 172 0.24 7.56 18.37
CA PRO A 172 0.71 7.01 19.64
C PRO A 172 2.02 7.63 20.14
N LEU A 173 2.95 7.98 19.23
CA LEU A 173 4.23 8.62 19.57
C LEU A 173 4.00 10.06 20.06
N ILE A 174 3.11 10.80 19.37
CA ILE A 174 2.71 12.17 19.75
C ILE A 174 2.07 12.17 21.14
N ASP A 175 1.11 11.26 21.38
CA ASP A 175 0.40 11.18 22.65
C ASP A 175 1.32 10.80 23.82
N ALA A 176 2.27 9.89 23.58
CA ALA A 176 3.22 9.45 24.61
C ALA A 176 4.32 10.48 24.94
N HIS A 177 4.65 11.37 23.99
CA HIS A 177 5.80 12.27 24.09
C HIS A 177 5.49 13.71 23.65
N ALA A 178 4.31 14.24 23.99
CA ALA A 178 3.81 15.53 23.51
C ALA A 178 4.75 16.74 23.75
N SER A 179 5.63 16.69 24.76
CA SER A 179 6.61 17.75 25.01
C SER A 179 7.87 17.69 24.13
N GLN A 180 8.15 16.55 23.49
CA GLN A 180 9.33 16.31 22.66
C GLN A 180 8.98 16.03 21.20
N VAL A 181 7.70 15.78 20.90
CA VAL A 181 7.21 15.50 19.56
C VAL A 181 6.31 16.65 19.10
N LEU A 182 6.70 17.34 18.03
CA LEU A 182 5.92 18.41 17.43
C LEU A 182 5.05 17.84 16.30
N LEU A 183 3.75 18.10 16.36
CA LEU A 183 2.84 17.86 15.23
C LEU A 183 2.73 19.13 14.37
N LEU A 184 3.19 19.04 13.13
CA LEU A 184 2.81 19.94 12.05
C LEU A 184 1.61 19.33 11.33
N ASN A 185 0.52 20.08 11.25
CA ASN A 185 -0.70 19.62 10.61
C ASN A 185 -1.12 20.66 9.59
N ASP A 186 -0.73 20.43 8.35
CA ASP A 186 -1.06 21.29 7.22
C ASP A 186 -2.03 20.57 6.30
N THR A 187 -2.86 21.33 5.60
CA THR A 187 -3.82 20.78 4.65
C THR A 187 -3.54 21.30 3.25
N PRO A 188 -2.36 21.02 2.65
CA PRO A 188 -2.08 21.42 1.29
C PRO A 188 -3.09 20.76 0.36
N ASP A 189 -3.88 21.57 -0.33
CA ASP A 189 -4.98 21.08 -1.16
C ASP A 189 -4.49 20.85 -2.60
N ALA A 190 -3.93 19.67 -2.85
CA ALA A 190 -3.46 19.30 -4.19
C ALA A 190 -4.56 19.37 -5.26
N MET A 191 -5.83 19.16 -4.87
CA MET A 191 -6.97 19.24 -5.78
C MET A 191 -7.31 20.69 -6.12
N GLN A 192 -7.19 21.60 -5.16
CA GLN A 192 -7.26 23.04 -5.44
C GLN A 192 -6.08 23.51 -6.30
N VAL A 193 -4.86 23.03 -6.06
CA VAL A 193 -3.70 23.32 -6.93
C VAL A 193 -3.99 22.84 -8.35
N MET A 194 -4.49 21.61 -8.52
CA MET A 194 -4.90 21.08 -9.83
C MET A 194 -5.98 21.96 -10.49
N GLN A 195 -7.01 22.39 -9.74
CA GLN A 195 -8.07 23.26 -10.24
C GLN A 195 -7.55 24.64 -10.65
N GLN A 196 -6.68 25.26 -9.83
CA GLN A 196 -6.06 26.55 -10.13
C GLN A 196 -5.18 26.46 -11.37
N THR A 197 -4.37 25.41 -11.48
CA THR A 197 -3.57 25.13 -12.69
C THR A 197 -4.48 24.97 -13.91
N ALA A 198 -5.57 24.20 -13.82
CA ALA A 198 -6.53 24.04 -14.92
C ALA A 198 -7.22 25.36 -15.31
N ARG A 199 -7.43 26.29 -14.38
CA ARG A 199 -8.00 27.62 -14.67
C ARG A 199 -7.00 28.54 -15.37
N GLN A 200 -5.72 28.42 -15.03
CA GLN A 200 -4.62 29.20 -15.63
C GLN A 200 -4.16 28.66 -16.99
N GLN A 201 -4.53 27.42 -17.34
CA GLN A 201 -4.28 26.89 -18.68
C GLN A 201 -4.95 27.75 -19.75
N THR A 202 -4.20 27.99 -20.83
CA THR A 202 -4.72 28.54 -22.08
C THR A 202 -4.80 27.42 -23.11
N ASP A 203 -5.89 27.36 -23.85
CA ASP A 203 -6.10 26.37 -24.90
C ASP A 203 -6.77 27.05 -26.10
N PRO A 204 -6.26 26.88 -27.34
CA PRO A 204 -6.89 27.44 -28.53
C PRO A 204 -8.33 26.95 -28.75
N ASP A 205 -8.70 25.77 -28.22
CA ASP A 205 -10.05 25.22 -28.30
C ASP A 205 -10.85 25.56 -27.04
N SER A 206 -11.81 26.47 -27.17
CA SER A 206 -12.64 26.98 -26.07
C SER A 206 -13.52 25.91 -25.42
N ASP A 207 -14.05 24.94 -26.18
CA ASP A 207 -14.85 23.85 -25.62
C ASP A 207 -13.98 22.90 -24.81
N ARG A 208 -12.76 22.61 -25.28
CA ARG A 208 -11.81 21.76 -24.56
C ARG A 208 -11.38 22.41 -23.24
N LEU A 209 -11.13 23.72 -23.27
CA LEU A 209 -10.81 24.50 -22.08
C LEU A 209 -11.96 24.48 -21.06
N LEU A 210 -13.19 24.78 -21.50
CA LEU A 210 -14.36 24.80 -20.63
C LEU A 210 -14.66 23.40 -20.06
N PHE A 211 -14.56 22.36 -20.87
CA PHE A 211 -14.75 20.99 -20.43
C PHE A 211 -13.78 20.62 -19.31
N ARG A 212 -12.46 20.87 -19.48
CA ARG A 212 -11.44 20.58 -18.46
C ARG A 212 -11.71 21.33 -17.15
N ARG A 213 -12.17 22.59 -17.23
CA ARG A 213 -12.53 23.38 -16.05
C ARG A 213 -13.72 22.77 -15.29
N TYR A 214 -14.79 22.40 -15.99
CA TYR A 214 -15.94 21.77 -15.36
C TYR A 214 -15.62 20.37 -14.81
N LEU A 215 -14.80 19.59 -15.50
CA LEU A 215 -14.33 18.29 -15.01
C LEU A 215 -13.51 18.46 -13.72
N ALA A 216 -12.54 19.38 -13.69
CA ALA A 216 -11.75 19.67 -12.50
C ALA A 216 -12.63 20.14 -11.33
N ASP A 217 -13.59 21.04 -11.58
CA ASP A 217 -14.57 21.47 -10.58
C ASP A 217 -15.40 20.29 -10.05
N ALA A 218 -15.83 19.36 -10.92
CA ALA A 218 -16.63 18.21 -10.53
C ALA A 218 -15.81 17.19 -9.71
N MET A 219 -14.53 16.99 -10.05
CA MET A 219 -13.61 16.16 -9.26
C MET A 219 -13.38 16.73 -7.86
N LEU A 220 -13.16 18.05 -7.74
CA LEU A 220 -13.07 18.71 -6.43
C LEU A 220 -14.36 18.54 -5.61
N LEU A 221 -15.52 18.65 -6.26
CA LEU A 221 -16.82 18.44 -5.61
C LEU A 221 -17.06 16.98 -5.22
N LEU A 222 -16.44 15.99 -5.88
CA LEU A 222 -16.57 14.58 -5.48
C LEU A 222 -15.96 14.35 -4.08
N GLU A 223 -14.87 15.04 -3.78
CA GLU A 223 -14.22 14.98 -2.48
C GLU A 223 -15.00 15.75 -1.42
N LYS A 224 -15.29 17.03 -1.69
CA LYS A 224 -15.75 18.00 -0.68
C LYS A 224 -17.24 18.35 -0.75
N GLY A 225 -17.90 18.02 -1.85
CA GLY A 225 -19.30 18.39 -2.14
C GLY A 225 -20.30 17.25 -1.97
N SER A 226 -21.56 17.59 -2.17
CA SER A 226 -22.66 16.62 -2.23
C SER A 226 -22.79 16.01 -3.62
N ALA A 227 -23.43 14.83 -3.71
CA ALA A 227 -23.69 14.18 -4.99
C ALA A 227 -24.49 15.08 -5.97
N ALA A 228 -25.42 15.89 -5.45
CA ALA A 228 -26.16 16.86 -6.26
C ALA A 228 -25.26 17.96 -6.83
N GLN A 229 -24.27 18.43 -6.07
CA GLN A 229 -23.30 19.42 -6.55
C GLN A 229 -22.40 18.84 -7.64
N VAL A 230 -21.91 17.60 -7.47
CA VAL A 230 -21.16 16.88 -8.50
C VAL A 230 -21.99 16.72 -9.77
N ALA A 231 -23.23 16.24 -9.64
CA ALA A 231 -24.15 16.05 -10.76
C ALA A 231 -24.43 17.38 -11.50
N SER A 232 -24.69 18.46 -10.75
CA SER A 232 -24.91 19.80 -11.33
C SER A 232 -23.70 20.30 -12.10
N ARG A 233 -22.48 20.09 -11.57
CA ARG A 233 -21.25 20.51 -12.26
C ARG A 233 -20.97 19.66 -13.50
N ALA A 234 -21.10 18.34 -13.39
CA ALA A 234 -20.95 17.42 -14.52
C ALA A 234 -21.97 17.70 -15.64
N ALA A 235 -23.19 18.12 -15.29
CA ALA A 235 -24.22 18.51 -16.26
C ALA A 235 -23.83 19.72 -17.12
N LEU A 236 -22.91 20.59 -16.67
CA LEU A 236 -22.37 21.68 -17.49
C LEU A 236 -21.38 21.17 -18.56
N ALA A 237 -20.64 20.11 -18.25
CA ALA A 237 -19.65 19.51 -19.16
C ALA A 237 -20.29 18.55 -20.19
N MET A 238 -21.38 17.88 -19.81
CA MET A 238 -22.05 16.84 -20.62
C MET A 238 -22.44 17.30 -22.03
N PRO A 239 -23.06 18.49 -22.24
CA PRO A 239 -23.42 18.95 -23.57
C PRO A 239 -22.21 19.23 -24.46
N ILE A 240 -21.08 19.63 -23.88
CA ILE A 240 -19.84 19.88 -24.61
C ILE A 240 -19.31 18.55 -25.17
N ALA A 241 -19.18 17.55 -24.30
CA ALA A 241 -18.73 16.21 -24.70
C ALA A 241 -19.62 15.61 -25.80
N ARG A 242 -20.95 15.72 -25.64
CA ARG A 242 -21.92 15.23 -26.64
C ARG A 242 -21.79 15.91 -28.00
N ARG A 243 -21.72 17.24 -28.04
CA ARG A 243 -21.59 17.98 -29.32
C ARG A 243 -20.29 17.66 -30.04
N ARG A 244 -19.20 17.44 -29.29
CA ARG A 244 -17.87 17.13 -29.83
C ARG A 244 -17.67 15.64 -30.13
N GLY A 245 -18.61 14.78 -29.74
CA GLY A 245 -18.50 13.32 -29.91
C GLY A 245 -17.50 12.66 -28.96
N TRP A 246 -17.16 13.31 -27.83
CA TRP A 246 -16.26 12.77 -26.80
C TRP A 246 -17.00 11.78 -25.89
N ALA A 247 -17.38 10.64 -26.45
CA ALA A 247 -18.16 9.61 -25.77
C ALA A 247 -17.43 8.99 -24.56
N ASP A 248 -16.10 8.94 -24.61
CA ASP A 248 -15.21 8.53 -23.53
C ASP A 248 -15.30 9.49 -22.33
N GLN A 249 -15.28 10.79 -22.62
CA GLN A 249 -15.41 11.85 -21.63
C GLN A 249 -16.82 11.92 -21.03
N GLU A 250 -17.86 11.64 -21.84
CA GLU A 250 -19.23 11.49 -21.35
C GLU A 250 -19.35 10.31 -20.38
N ALA A 251 -18.73 9.16 -20.70
CA ALA A 251 -18.69 8.01 -19.81
C ALA A 251 -18.00 8.35 -18.48
N LEU A 252 -16.85 9.04 -18.52
CA LEU A 252 -16.11 9.49 -17.34
C LEU A 252 -16.97 10.40 -16.43
N LEU A 253 -17.69 11.37 -16.99
CA LEU A 253 -18.58 12.23 -16.20
C LEU A 253 -19.69 11.42 -15.52
N HIS A 254 -20.26 10.44 -16.20
CA HIS A 254 -21.25 9.56 -15.60
C HIS A 254 -20.66 8.68 -14.50
N HIS A 255 -19.45 8.17 -14.65
CA HIS A 255 -18.72 7.47 -13.58
C HIS A 255 -18.51 8.35 -12.34
N LEU A 256 -18.08 9.61 -12.55
CA LEU A 256 -17.87 10.56 -11.47
C LEU A 256 -19.16 10.82 -10.66
N VAL A 257 -20.28 11.04 -11.36
CA VAL A 257 -21.57 11.26 -10.72
C VAL A 257 -22.08 9.99 -10.03
N ALA A 258 -21.89 8.81 -10.64
CA ALA A 258 -22.23 7.53 -10.04
C ALA A 258 -21.46 7.30 -8.72
N GLY A 259 -20.15 7.56 -8.71
CA GLY A 259 -19.31 7.50 -7.52
C GLY A 259 -19.79 8.44 -6.41
N ALA A 260 -20.22 9.65 -6.76
CA ALA A 260 -20.77 10.60 -5.80
C ALA A 260 -22.08 10.09 -5.16
N TRP A 261 -22.99 9.52 -5.96
CA TRP A 261 -24.23 8.93 -5.44
C TRP A 261 -23.99 7.67 -4.63
N LEU A 262 -22.97 6.88 -4.99
CA LEU A 262 -22.53 5.73 -4.19
C LEU A 262 -22.01 6.16 -2.81
N LYS A 263 -21.17 7.20 -2.75
CA LYS A 263 -20.72 7.81 -1.48
C LYS A 263 -21.90 8.31 -0.64
N ALA A 264 -22.94 8.84 -1.31
CA ALA A 264 -24.19 9.27 -0.68
C ALA A 264 -25.18 8.14 -0.37
N LYS A 265 -24.81 6.87 -0.61
CA LYS A 265 -25.64 5.67 -0.41
C LYS A 265 -26.98 5.70 -1.16
N ASN A 266 -27.01 6.33 -2.34
CA ASN A 266 -28.17 6.36 -3.21
C ASN A 266 -27.96 5.39 -4.39
N THR A 267 -28.21 4.10 -4.12
CA THR A 267 -28.02 3.00 -5.07
C THR A 267 -28.76 3.21 -6.39
N PRO A 268 -30.06 3.62 -6.42
CA PRO A 268 -30.76 3.85 -7.68
C PRO A 268 -30.10 4.90 -8.59
N GLN A 269 -29.64 6.03 -8.02
CA GLN A 269 -28.97 7.07 -8.79
C GLN A 269 -27.57 6.63 -9.26
N ALA A 270 -26.81 5.94 -8.40
CA ALA A 270 -25.52 5.40 -8.76
C ALA A 270 -25.62 4.42 -9.94
N VAL A 271 -26.54 3.44 -9.84
CA VAL A 271 -26.80 2.44 -10.89
C VAL A 271 -27.24 3.12 -12.19
N ALA A 272 -28.19 4.07 -12.13
CA ALA A 272 -28.64 4.80 -13.32
C ALA A 272 -27.47 5.49 -14.03
N HIS A 273 -26.56 6.12 -13.28
CA HIS A 273 -25.39 6.76 -13.88
C HIS A 273 -24.35 5.77 -14.41
N TYR A 274 -24.10 4.63 -13.76
CA TYR A 274 -23.25 3.59 -14.34
C TYR A 274 -23.83 3.02 -15.65
N GLN A 275 -25.15 2.88 -15.76
CA GLN A 275 -25.80 2.46 -17.00
C GLN A 275 -25.67 3.51 -18.11
N GLN A 276 -25.77 4.80 -17.76
CA GLN A 276 -25.48 5.88 -18.71
C GLN A 276 -24.01 5.90 -19.14
N ALA A 277 -23.08 5.63 -18.22
CA ALA A 277 -21.66 5.51 -18.54
C ALA A 277 -21.41 4.38 -19.55
N GLN A 278 -22.02 3.21 -19.35
CA GLN A 278 -21.95 2.08 -20.30
C GLN A 278 -22.56 2.44 -21.67
N SER A 279 -23.67 3.18 -21.68
CA SER A 279 -24.32 3.65 -22.92
C SER A 279 -23.45 4.64 -23.69
N ALA A 280 -22.72 5.51 -22.98
CA ALA A 280 -21.73 6.40 -23.58
C ALA A 280 -20.51 5.63 -24.09
N ALA A 281 -19.97 4.70 -23.28
CA ALA A 281 -18.85 3.84 -23.65
C ALA A 281 -19.10 3.11 -24.98
N ALA A 282 -20.31 2.57 -25.19
CA ALA A 282 -20.68 1.87 -26.42
C ALA A 282 -20.54 2.72 -27.71
N ARG A 283 -20.53 4.05 -27.59
CA ARG A 283 -20.35 4.98 -28.72
C ARG A 283 -18.88 5.36 -28.97
N VAL A 284 -17.95 4.95 -28.12
CA VAL A 284 -16.52 5.21 -28.28
C VAL A 284 -16.00 4.45 -29.49
N ALA A 285 -15.38 5.13 -30.45
CA ALA A 285 -14.89 4.51 -31.68
C ALA A 285 -13.73 3.53 -31.43
N ASP A 286 -12.82 3.89 -30.54
CA ASP A 286 -11.68 3.08 -30.12
C ASP A 286 -12.14 1.83 -29.36
N VAL A 287 -11.84 0.64 -29.90
CA VAL A 287 -12.31 -0.65 -29.37
C VAL A 287 -11.70 -0.98 -28.01
N PRO A 288 -10.36 -0.90 -27.81
CA PRO A 288 -9.77 -1.03 -26.48
C PRO A 288 -10.38 -0.10 -25.42
N VAL A 289 -10.52 1.19 -25.71
CA VAL A 289 -11.07 2.17 -24.75
C VAL A 289 -12.55 1.88 -24.47
N ARG A 290 -13.33 1.54 -25.51
CA ARG A 290 -14.74 1.12 -25.37
C ARG A 290 -14.86 -0.04 -24.40
N GLY A 291 -14.06 -1.09 -24.58
CA GLY A 291 -14.12 -2.27 -23.74
C GLY A 291 -13.68 -2.01 -22.30
N GLN A 292 -12.62 -1.23 -22.09
CA GLN A 292 -12.18 -0.82 -20.75
C GLN A 292 -13.27 -0.05 -20.00
N LEU A 293 -13.90 0.94 -20.64
CA LEU A 293 -14.99 1.71 -20.04
C LEU A 293 -16.23 0.84 -19.79
N ALA A 294 -16.53 -0.13 -20.66
CA ALA A 294 -17.62 -1.08 -20.44
C ALA A 294 -17.39 -1.96 -19.20
N VAL A 295 -16.17 -2.47 -19.02
CA VAL A 295 -15.76 -3.24 -17.83
C VAL A 295 -15.87 -2.38 -16.57
N GLN A 296 -15.32 -1.16 -16.58
CA GLN A 296 -15.44 -0.22 -15.45
C GLN A 296 -16.89 0.09 -15.10
N GLY A 297 -17.75 0.30 -16.11
CA GLY A 297 -19.19 0.53 -15.95
C GLY A 297 -19.90 -0.64 -15.27
N ALA A 298 -19.60 -1.87 -15.71
CA ALA A 298 -20.20 -3.08 -15.16
C ALA A 298 -19.72 -3.36 -13.72
N PHE A 299 -18.42 -3.18 -13.42
CA PHE A 299 -17.90 -3.29 -12.06
C PHE A 299 -18.49 -2.23 -11.13
N GLY A 300 -18.58 -0.98 -11.59
CA GLY A 300 -19.19 0.11 -10.82
C GLY A 300 -20.65 -0.18 -10.46
N GLU A 301 -21.44 -0.66 -11.43
CA GLU A 301 -22.83 -1.07 -11.21
C GLU A 301 -22.95 -2.26 -10.24
N ALA A 302 -22.08 -3.25 -10.37
CA ALA A 302 -22.03 -4.40 -9.46
C ALA A 302 -21.67 -3.99 -8.02
N GLY A 303 -20.67 -3.10 -7.86
CA GLY A 303 -20.32 -2.46 -6.60
C GLY A 303 -21.48 -1.66 -6.01
N ALA A 304 -22.23 -0.98 -6.89
CA ALA A 304 -23.58 -0.46 -6.71
C ALA A 304 -24.44 -1.32 -5.78
N TRP A 305 -24.86 -2.45 -6.34
CA TRP A 305 -25.74 -3.41 -5.70
C TRP A 305 -25.11 -4.09 -4.49
N PHE A 306 -23.80 -4.34 -4.55
CA PHE A 306 -23.07 -4.97 -3.45
C PHE A 306 -23.10 -4.10 -2.19
N ALA A 307 -22.86 -2.79 -2.32
CA ALA A 307 -22.90 -1.83 -1.22
C ALA A 307 -24.31 -1.74 -0.59
N ASP A 308 -25.35 -1.96 -1.40
CA ASP A 308 -26.76 -2.01 -0.98
C ASP A 308 -27.17 -3.37 -0.38
N LYS A 309 -26.23 -4.33 -0.29
CA LYS A 309 -26.45 -5.73 0.13
C LYS A 309 -27.42 -6.51 -0.76
N ASN A 310 -27.70 -6.03 -1.97
CA ASN A 310 -28.43 -6.78 -2.97
C ASN A 310 -27.47 -7.73 -3.71
N TYR A 311 -27.03 -8.76 -3.00
CA TYR A 311 -25.94 -9.63 -3.44
C TYR A 311 -26.27 -10.44 -4.70
N THR A 312 -27.54 -10.81 -4.91
CA THR A 312 -27.96 -11.55 -6.10
C THR A 312 -27.84 -10.68 -7.36
N GLU A 313 -28.29 -9.42 -7.31
CA GLU A 313 -28.06 -8.49 -8.43
C GLU A 313 -26.57 -8.17 -8.60
N ALA A 314 -25.85 -7.94 -7.50
CA ALA A 314 -24.40 -7.71 -7.56
C ALA A 314 -23.67 -8.84 -8.32
N ALA A 315 -23.97 -10.10 -7.99
CA ALA A 315 -23.35 -11.25 -8.65
C ALA A 315 -23.63 -11.29 -10.16
N LYS A 316 -24.86 -11.00 -10.58
CA LYS A 316 -25.22 -10.90 -12.01
C LYS A 316 -24.39 -9.86 -12.75
N HIS A 317 -24.23 -8.68 -12.15
CA HIS A 317 -23.43 -7.60 -12.75
C HIS A 317 -21.92 -7.90 -12.71
N TYR A 318 -21.39 -8.54 -11.66
CA TYR A 318 -20.00 -9.00 -11.61
C TYR A 318 -19.70 -10.08 -12.69
N ARG A 319 -20.61 -11.03 -12.92
CA ARG A 319 -20.47 -12.01 -14.03
C ARG A 319 -20.44 -11.34 -15.40
N ARG A 320 -21.28 -10.32 -15.59
CA ARG A 320 -21.26 -9.50 -16.80
C ARG A 320 -19.93 -8.77 -16.95
N ALA A 321 -19.40 -8.19 -15.87
CA ALA A 321 -18.09 -7.55 -15.88
C ALA A 321 -16.96 -8.52 -16.24
N ALA A 322 -16.97 -9.74 -15.68
CA ALA A 322 -16.02 -10.79 -16.03
C ALA A 322 -16.09 -11.19 -17.52
N THR A 323 -17.31 -11.27 -18.07
CA THR A 323 -17.52 -11.57 -19.49
C THR A 323 -16.92 -10.47 -20.38
N LEU A 324 -17.18 -9.21 -20.06
CA LEU A 324 -16.61 -8.06 -20.78
C LEU A 324 -15.09 -8.01 -20.65
N ALA A 325 -14.54 -8.35 -19.48
CA ALA A 325 -13.09 -8.39 -19.26
C ALA A 325 -12.40 -9.46 -20.11
N ARG A 326 -13.06 -10.62 -20.30
CA ARG A 326 -12.59 -11.67 -21.21
C ARG A 326 -12.56 -11.23 -22.67
N GLU A 327 -13.49 -10.38 -23.09
CA GLU A 327 -13.56 -9.85 -24.47
C GLU A 327 -12.41 -8.88 -24.80
N ILE A 328 -11.82 -8.21 -23.79
CA ILE A 328 -10.64 -7.33 -23.92
C ILE A 328 -9.34 -7.96 -23.36
N PRO A 329 -9.21 -9.29 -23.47
CA PRO A 329 -8.24 -10.14 -22.76
C PRO A 329 -7.60 -9.55 -21.49
N HIS A 330 -8.40 -9.14 -20.51
CA HIS A 330 -7.92 -8.57 -19.25
C HIS A 330 -8.10 -9.56 -18.07
N PRO A 331 -7.21 -10.56 -17.92
CA PRO A 331 -7.43 -11.71 -17.04
C PRO A 331 -7.54 -11.35 -15.55
N LEU A 332 -6.91 -10.25 -15.10
CA LEU A 332 -7.05 -9.76 -13.73
C LEU A 332 -8.49 -9.33 -13.40
N PHE A 333 -9.18 -8.72 -14.36
CA PHE A 333 -10.57 -8.27 -14.17
C PHE A 333 -11.56 -9.40 -14.40
N GLU A 334 -11.23 -10.37 -15.26
CA GLU A 334 -12.01 -11.60 -15.35
C GLU A 334 -11.98 -12.37 -14.02
N LEU A 335 -10.78 -12.60 -13.48
CA LEU A 335 -10.56 -13.22 -12.17
C LEU A 335 -11.37 -12.50 -11.08
N GLU A 336 -11.24 -11.18 -10.99
CA GLU A 336 -11.89 -10.38 -9.95
C GLU A 336 -13.42 -10.39 -10.09
N GLY A 337 -13.95 -10.30 -11.31
CA GLY A 337 -15.39 -10.35 -11.55
C GLY A 337 -15.98 -11.71 -11.17
N CYS A 338 -15.32 -12.81 -11.54
CA CYS A 338 -15.72 -14.15 -11.12
C CYS A 338 -15.64 -14.33 -9.60
N ARG A 339 -14.55 -13.89 -8.96
CA ARG A 339 -14.40 -13.96 -7.50
C ARG A 339 -15.51 -13.18 -6.79
N MET A 340 -15.76 -11.94 -7.19
CA MET A 340 -16.78 -11.10 -6.55
C MET A 340 -18.20 -11.61 -6.78
N ALA A 341 -18.48 -12.24 -7.93
CA ALA A 341 -19.75 -12.94 -8.15
C ALA A 341 -19.93 -14.12 -7.17
N GLY A 342 -18.90 -14.96 -7.03
CA GLY A 342 -18.89 -16.08 -6.09
C GLY A 342 -19.06 -15.60 -4.64
N PHE A 343 -18.32 -14.57 -4.25
CA PHE A 343 -18.41 -13.98 -2.92
C PHE A 343 -19.81 -13.40 -2.64
N ALA A 344 -20.39 -12.65 -3.57
CA ALA A 344 -21.75 -12.12 -3.42
C ALA A 344 -22.79 -13.24 -3.27
N LEU A 345 -22.74 -14.28 -4.10
CA LEU A 345 -23.66 -15.42 -4.00
C LEU A 345 -23.49 -16.21 -2.70
N TRP A 346 -22.25 -16.32 -2.21
CA TRP A 346 -22.00 -16.94 -0.92
C TRP A 346 -22.60 -16.11 0.23
N GLN A 347 -22.48 -14.78 0.20
CA GLN A 347 -23.15 -13.87 1.15
C GLN A 347 -24.68 -13.96 1.06
N ALA A 348 -25.23 -14.25 -0.12
CA ALA A 348 -26.66 -14.50 -0.33
C ALA A 348 -27.12 -15.91 0.12
N GLY A 349 -26.21 -16.79 0.57
CA GLY A 349 -26.51 -18.17 0.95
C GLY A 349 -26.60 -19.16 -0.22
N HIS A 350 -26.30 -18.74 -1.45
CA HIS A 350 -26.34 -19.57 -2.66
C HIS A 350 -25.02 -20.33 -2.88
N ARG A 351 -24.66 -21.16 -1.90
CA ARG A 351 -23.35 -21.82 -1.82
C ARG A 351 -22.96 -22.66 -3.07
N PRO A 352 -23.83 -23.50 -3.67
CA PRO A 352 -23.44 -24.28 -4.85
C PRO A 352 -23.10 -23.39 -6.05
N VAL A 353 -23.90 -22.34 -6.26
CA VAL A 353 -23.72 -21.41 -7.38
C VAL A 353 -22.46 -20.56 -7.18
N ALA A 354 -22.15 -20.18 -5.94
CA ALA A 354 -20.91 -19.50 -5.61
C ALA A 354 -19.66 -20.32 -6.00
N MET A 355 -19.70 -21.66 -5.83
CA MET A 355 -18.58 -22.54 -6.21
C MET A 355 -18.31 -22.52 -7.72
N GLU A 356 -19.34 -22.38 -8.56
CA GLU A 356 -19.17 -22.30 -10.02
C GLU A 356 -18.40 -21.04 -10.42
N ASP A 357 -18.69 -19.92 -9.77
CA ASP A 357 -18.00 -18.64 -10.01
C ASP A 357 -16.57 -18.65 -9.48
N TYR A 358 -16.32 -19.24 -8.30
CA TYR A 358 -14.95 -19.45 -7.83
C TYR A 358 -14.15 -20.36 -8.76
N ALA A 359 -14.76 -21.41 -9.32
CA ALA A 359 -14.11 -22.25 -10.32
C ALA A 359 -13.83 -21.47 -11.62
N ALA A 360 -14.71 -20.54 -12.01
CA ALA A 360 -14.45 -19.63 -13.13
C ALA A 360 -13.28 -18.67 -12.84
N ALA A 361 -13.19 -18.17 -11.61
CA ALA A 361 -12.08 -17.33 -11.15
C ALA A 361 -10.73 -18.07 -11.25
N VAL A 362 -10.68 -19.33 -10.78
CA VAL A 362 -9.50 -20.20 -10.93
C VAL A 362 -9.13 -20.42 -12.39
N ARG A 363 -10.09 -20.62 -13.28
CA ARG A 363 -9.83 -20.77 -14.73
C ARG A 363 -9.23 -19.49 -15.33
N ALA A 364 -9.80 -18.33 -15.00
CA ALA A 364 -9.32 -17.03 -15.47
C ALA A 364 -7.85 -16.78 -15.04
N ALA A 365 -7.46 -17.23 -13.85
CA ALA A 365 -6.10 -17.06 -13.35
C ALA A 365 -5.02 -17.79 -14.18
N HIS A 366 -5.37 -18.78 -15.00
CA HIS A 366 -4.40 -19.48 -15.85
C HIS A 366 -3.81 -18.56 -16.94
N ALA A 367 -4.51 -17.50 -17.31
CA ALA A 367 -4.02 -16.48 -18.24
C ALA A 367 -3.10 -15.44 -17.59
N ILE A 368 -2.89 -15.51 -16.27
CA ILE A 368 -1.97 -14.66 -15.51
C ILE A 368 -0.67 -15.44 -15.28
N ALA A 369 0.48 -14.77 -15.38
CA ALA A 369 1.78 -15.37 -15.07
C ALA A 369 1.81 -15.90 -13.63
N GLN A 370 2.46 -17.05 -13.41
CA GLN A 370 2.37 -17.73 -12.12
C GLN A 370 2.92 -16.87 -10.97
N GLU A 371 3.98 -16.12 -11.24
CA GLU A 371 4.70 -15.24 -10.31
C GLU A 371 3.83 -14.06 -9.86
N GLU A 372 2.89 -13.62 -10.70
CA GLU A 372 2.01 -12.48 -10.43
C GLU A 372 0.76 -12.89 -9.63
N ARG A 373 0.33 -14.16 -9.72
CA ARG A 373 -0.95 -14.63 -9.14
C ARG A 373 -1.03 -14.42 -7.63
N GLY A 374 0.08 -14.51 -6.91
CA GLY A 374 0.15 -14.25 -5.47
C GLY A 374 -0.23 -12.81 -5.08
N GLN A 375 -0.06 -11.85 -6.01
CA GLN A 375 -0.39 -10.43 -5.83
C GLN A 375 -1.79 -10.06 -6.34
N THR A 376 -2.55 -11.06 -6.81
CA THR A 376 -3.93 -10.88 -7.30
C THR A 376 -4.95 -11.22 -6.22
N THR A 377 -6.22 -11.30 -6.60
CA THR A 377 -7.29 -11.78 -5.71
C THR A 377 -7.49 -13.30 -5.73
N LEU A 378 -6.65 -14.05 -6.46
CA LEU A 378 -6.68 -15.51 -6.46
C LEU A 378 -6.45 -16.15 -5.07
N PRO A 379 -5.55 -15.66 -4.21
CA PRO A 379 -5.41 -16.19 -2.85
C PRO A 379 -6.72 -16.08 -2.04
N LEU A 380 -7.51 -15.03 -2.27
CA LEU A 380 -8.81 -14.84 -1.63
C LEU A 380 -9.85 -15.88 -2.12
N VAL A 381 -9.81 -16.27 -3.40
CA VAL A 381 -10.64 -17.37 -3.93
C VAL A 381 -10.38 -18.65 -3.14
N PHE A 382 -9.11 -19.01 -2.93
CA PHE A 382 -8.78 -20.23 -2.17
C PHE A 382 -9.14 -20.11 -0.69
N ALA A 383 -8.93 -18.95 -0.07
CA ALA A 383 -9.36 -18.73 1.31
C ALA A 383 -10.87 -18.88 1.49
N ASP A 384 -11.67 -18.35 0.57
CA ASP A 384 -13.13 -18.52 0.57
C ASP A 384 -13.52 -19.99 0.38
N LEU A 385 -12.89 -20.70 -0.56
CA LEU A 385 -13.13 -22.13 -0.77
C LEU A 385 -12.80 -22.98 0.46
N LEU A 386 -11.66 -22.72 1.12
CA LEU A 386 -11.29 -23.41 2.37
C LEU A 386 -12.32 -23.12 3.47
N ARG A 387 -12.74 -21.87 3.62
CA ARG A 387 -13.72 -21.46 4.64
C ARG A 387 -15.10 -22.04 4.38
N MET A 388 -15.51 -22.16 3.11
CA MET A 388 -16.74 -22.86 2.75
C MET A 388 -16.64 -24.33 3.20
N GLN A 389 -15.54 -25.02 2.87
CA GLN A 389 -15.35 -26.44 3.15
C GLN A 389 -15.24 -26.75 4.64
N ASP A 390 -14.34 -26.07 5.36
CA ASP A 390 -14.10 -26.26 6.79
C ASP A 390 -13.70 -24.91 7.44
N LYS A 391 -14.72 -24.19 7.93
CA LYS A 391 -14.55 -22.88 8.55
C LYS A 391 -13.60 -22.93 9.77
N HIS A 392 -13.79 -23.91 10.66
CA HIS A 392 -13.00 -24.01 11.89
C HIS A 392 -11.52 -24.26 11.58
N ARG A 393 -11.23 -25.10 10.58
CA ARG A 393 -9.86 -25.34 10.15
C ARG A 393 -9.24 -24.13 9.47
N SER A 394 -9.99 -23.40 8.65
CA SER A 394 -9.53 -22.13 8.08
C SER A 394 -9.17 -21.14 9.18
N GLU A 395 -10.01 -20.98 10.20
CA GLU A 395 -9.75 -20.13 11.37
C GLU A 395 -8.53 -20.61 12.18
N ALA A 396 -8.27 -21.92 12.23
CA ALA A 396 -7.08 -22.48 12.87
C ALA A 396 -5.78 -22.15 12.09
N LEU A 397 -5.82 -22.11 10.76
CA LEU A 397 -4.68 -21.68 9.92
C LEU A 397 -4.37 -20.18 10.14
N GLU A 398 -5.41 -19.35 10.24
CA GLU A 398 -5.31 -17.92 10.56
C GLU A 398 -4.71 -17.72 11.98
N THR A 399 -5.22 -18.47 12.97
CA THR A 399 -4.72 -18.44 14.35
C THR A 399 -3.26 -18.85 14.45
N ALA A 400 -2.82 -19.86 13.68
CA ALA A 400 -1.43 -20.28 13.65
C ALA A 400 -0.50 -19.16 13.14
N ALA A 401 -0.90 -18.44 12.08
CA ALA A 401 -0.16 -17.27 11.60
C ALA A 401 -0.08 -16.16 12.66
N ALA A 402 -1.21 -15.84 13.31
CA ALA A 402 -1.24 -14.80 14.34
C ALA A 402 -0.28 -15.13 15.50
N ARG A 403 -0.18 -16.41 15.90
CA ARG A 403 0.80 -16.86 16.91
C ARG A 403 2.24 -16.72 16.45
N PHE A 404 2.54 -17.05 15.19
CA PHE A 404 3.88 -16.85 14.63
C PHE A 404 4.27 -15.37 14.59
N GLN A 405 3.34 -14.49 14.25
CA GLN A 405 3.59 -13.04 14.26
C GLN A 405 3.90 -12.54 15.68
N GLN A 406 3.12 -12.97 16.68
CA GLN A 406 3.38 -12.64 18.09
C GLN A 406 4.73 -13.19 18.59
N GLU A 407 5.07 -14.41 18.19
CA GLU A 407 6.37 -15.01 18.50
C GLU A 407 7.51 -14.21 17.86
N SER A 408 7.40 -13.83 16.60
CA SER A 408 8.40 -13.02 15.89
C SER A 408 8.62 -11.67 16.57
N GLN A 409 7.54 -10.99 16.97
CA GLN A 409 7.60 -9.74 17.74
C GLN A 409 8.33 -9.90 19.08
N ARG A 410 8.07 -11.01 19.78
CA ARG A 410 8.76 -11.33 21.03
C ARG A 410 10.26 -11.55 20.79
N LEU A 411 10.62 -12.31 19.76
CA LEU A 411 12.02 -12.59 19.43
C LEU A 411 12.80 -11.33 19.07
N LEU A 412 12.19 -10.42 18.29
CA LEU A 412 12.75 -9.11 17.97
C LEU A 412 13.00 -8.28 19.24
N LEU A 413 12.00 -8.20 20.14
CA LEU A 413 12.15 -7.47 21.40
C LEU A 413 13.26 -8.05 22.28
N GLU A 414 13.39 -9.38 22.35
CA GLU A 414 14.46 -10.04 23.10
C GLU A 414 15.85 -9.71 22.52
N ALA A 415 15.99 -9.66 21.19
CA ALA A 415 17.24 -9.27 20.54
C ALA A 415 17.59 -7.80 20.80
N GLU A 416 16.63 -6.89 20.63
CA GLU A 416 16.82 -5.45 20.93
C GLU A 416 17.23 -5.22 22.39
N THR A 417 16.60 -5.94 23.32
CA THR A 417 16.93 -5.88 24.75
C THR A 417 18.33 -6.46 25.01
N ALA A 418 18.70 -7.55 24.34
CA ALA A 418 20.04 -8.12 24.50
C ALA A 418 21.12 -7.13 24.05
N VAL A 419 20.96 -6.49 22.88
CA VAL A 419 21.92 -5.49 22.39
C VAL A 419 22.02 -4.27 23.31
N SER A 420 20.89 -3.75 23.82
CA SER A 420 20.90 -2.58 24.70
C SER A 420 21.61 -2.81 26.04
N THR A 421 21.74 -4.07 26.46
CA THR A 421 22.48 -4.44 27.68
C THR A 421 23.98 -4.70 27.46
N LEU A 422 24.45 -4.74 26.21
CA LEU A 422 25.87 -4.92 25.92
C LEU A 422 26.67 -3.66 26.31
N ASN A 423 27.77 -3.86 27.05
CA ASN A 423 28.67 -2.78 27.41
C ASN A 423 30.14 -3.25 27.38
N PRO A 424 30.93 -2.87 26.34
CA PRO A 424 30.52 -2.17 25.13
C PRO A 424 29.75 -3.08 24.15
N ALA A 425 28.85 -2.51 23.35
CA ALA A 425 28.21 -3.18 22.23
C ALA A 425 29.21 -3.32 21.06
N THR A 426 30.07 -4.34 21.09
CA THR A 426 31.00 -4.62 19.99
C THR A 426 30.28 -5.28 18.81
N ALA A 427 30.78 -5.06 17.59
CA ALA A 427 30.23 -5.69 16.38
C ALA A 427 30.17 -7.23 16.47
N ALA A 428 31.17 -7.86 17.12
CA ALA A 428 31.19 -9.31 17.32
C ALA A 428 30.05 -9.79 18.25
N ALA A 429 29.76 -9.04 19.32
CA ALA A 429 28.68 -9.37 20.25
C ALA A 429 27.29 -9.15 19.63
N VAL A 430 27.09 -8.06 18.89
CA VAL A 430 25.84 -7.79 18.17
C VAL A 430 25.58 -8.87 17.11
N LYS A 431 26.60 -9.23 16.32
CA LYS A 431 26.50 -10.32 15.34
C LYS A 431 26.11 -11.67 15.97
N GLN A 432 26.50 -11.92 17.22
CA GLN A 432 26.08 -13.12 17.95
C GLN A 432 24.59 -13.07 18.34
N VAL A 433 24.09 -11.90 18.73
CA VAL A 433 22.66 -11.68 19.00
C VAL A 433 21.85 -11.86 17.70
N ASP A 434 22.29 -11.27 16.60
CA ASP A 434 21.67 -11.43 15.27
C ASP A 434 21.58 -12.88 14.85
N ARG A 435 22.70 -13.61 14.94
CA ARG A 435 22.71 -15.04 14.59
C ARG A 435 21.70 -15.83 15.43
N ARG A 436 21.55 -15.49 16.72
CA ARG A 436 20.58 -16.13 17.61
C ARG A 436 19.14 -15.77 17.23
N LEU A 437 18.88 -14.50 16.92
CA LEU A 437 17.59 -14.05 16.42
C LEU A 437 17.21 -14.81 15.15
N GLN A 438 18.12 -14.85 14.18
CA GLN A 438 17.92 -15.50 12.89
C GLN A 438 17.54 -16.98 13.05
N LEU A 439 18.32 -17.73 13.85
CA LEU A 439 18.07 -19.15 14.11
C LEU A 439 16.71 -19.39 14.78
N ARG A 440 16.25 -18.48 15.63
CA ARG A 440 14.97 -18.65 16.34
C ARG A 440 13.77 -18.27 15.49
N LEU A 441 13.89 -17.24 14.66
CA LEU A 441 12.88 -16.91 13.66
C LEU A 441 12.71 -18.05 12.65
N GLU A 442 13.81 -18.63 12.18
CA GLU A 442 13.81 -19.82 11.33
C GLU A 442 13.09 -20.99 11.99
N ALA A 443 13.43 -21.30 13.25
CA ALA A 443 12.79 -22.37 13.99
C ALA A 443 11.28 -22.13 14.21
N ALA A 444 10.88 -20.89 14.50
CA ALA A 444 9.47 -20.52 14.65
C ALA A 444 8.71 -20.65 13.32
N PHE A 445 9.33 -20.25 12.20
CA PHE A 445 8.76 -20.38 10.86
C PHE A 445 8.57 -21.86 10.47
N LEU A 446 9.57 -22.72 10.72
CA LEU A 446 9.45 -24.16 10.49
C LEU A 446 8.34 -24.79 11.33
N ALA A 447 8.22 -24.39 12.61
CA ALA A 447 7.15 -24.86 13.50
C ALA A 447 5.75 -24.44 12.99
N LEU A 448 5.59 -23.18 12.55
CA LEU A 448 4.37 -22.71 11.90
C LEU A 448 4.01 -23.57 10.69
N ARG A 449 4.97 -23.78 9.78
CA ARG A 449 4.72 -24.57 8.56
C ARG A 449 4.30 -25.99 8.92
N GLN A 450 5.00 -26.65 9.85
CA GLN A 450 4.63 -27.99 10.31
C GLN A 450 3.21 -28.03 10.91
N GLN A 451 2.84 -27.03 11.72
CA GLN A 451 1.50 -26.92 12.28
C GLN A 451 0.43 -26.77 11.20
N ARG A 452 0.65 -25.88 10.22
CA ARG A 452 -0.29 -25.67 9.10
C ARG A 452 -0.42 -26.90 8.21
N GLU A 453 0.67 -27.60 7.91
CA GLU A 453 0.61 -28.88 7.18
C GLU A 453 -0.21 -29.94 7.93
N ALA A 454 -0.05 -30.04 9.26
CA ALA A 454 -0.84 -30.97 10.06
C ALA A 454 -2.33 -30.62 10.04
N LEU A 455 -2.67 -29.33 10.10
CA LEU A 455 -4.05 -28.86 9.95
C LEU A 455 -4.62 -29.22 8.58
N THR A 456 -3.87 -29.00 7.49
CA THR A 456 -4.28 -29.37 6.13
C THR A 456 -4.48 -30.88 5.99
N ALA A 457 -3.58 -31.71 6.52
CA ALA A 457 -3.66 -33.16 6.42
C ALA A 457 -4.93 -33.73 7.05
N GLN A 458 -5.36 -33.15 8.17
CA GLN A 458 -6.57 -33.52 8.90
C GLN A 458 -7.88 -33.02 8.25
N GLY A 459 -7.81 -32.23 7.17
CA GLY A 459 -8.98 -31.83 6.39
C GLY A 459 -9.63 -33.00 5.65
N ASP A 460 -10.82 -32.79 5.09
CA ASP A 460 -11.41 -33.76 4.16
C ASP A 460 -10.70 -33.70 2.78
N GLU A 461 -11.13 -34.55 1.83
CA GLU A 461 -10.50 -34.56 0.50
C GLU A 461 -10.71 -33.24 -0.25
N SER A 462 -11.88 -32.62 -0.10
CA SER A 462 -12.19 -31.32 -0.70
C SER A 462 -11.22 -30.23 -0.23
N PHE A 463 -10.98 -30.16 1.08
CA PHE A 463 -10.04 -29.22 1.69
C PHE A 463 -8.62 -29.44 1.18
N ARG A 464 -8.14 -30.69 1.17
CA ARG A 464 -6.82 -31.03 0.66
C ARG A 464 -6.67 -30.74 -0.83
N GLN A 465 -7.73 -30.95 -1.62
CA GLN A 465 -7.73 -30.65 -3.05
C GLN A 465 -7.64 -29.14 -3.31
N THR A 466 -8.36 -28.32 -2.55
CA THR A 466 -8.25 -26.85 -2.61
C THR A 466 -6.82 -26.40 -2.32
N VAL A 467 -6.19 -26.93 -1.26
CA VAL A 467 -4.80 -26.58 -0.94
C VAL A 467 -3.83 -27.03 -2.04
N ARG A 468 -4.02 -28.22 -2.61
CA ARG A 468 -3.17 -28.72 -3.72
C ARG A 468 -3.26 -27.82 -4.94
N LEU A 469 -4.47 -27.45 -5.34
CA LEU A 469 -4.70 -26.54 -6.46
C LEU A 469 -4.10 -25.16 -6.20
N ALA A 470 -4.23 -24.65 -4.98
CA ALA A 470 -3.60 -23.39 -4.58
C ALA A 470 -2.07 -23.46 -4.64
N ARG A 471 -1.46 -24.59 -4.25
CA ARG A 471 -0.01 -24.80 -4.38
C ARG A 471 0.47 -24.85 -5.83
N ASP A 472 -0.33 -25.46 -6.70
CA ASP A 472 -0.02 -25.54 -8.13
C ASP A 472 -0.14 -24.17 -8.82
N LEU A 473 -1.10 -23.34 -8.38
CA LEU A 473 -1.37 -22.05 -9.01
C LEU A 473 -0.67 -20.85 -8.37
N LEU A 474 -0.31 -20.91 -7.09
CA LEU A 474 0.38 -19.84 -6.35
C LEU A 474 1.86 -20.22 -6.15
N HIS A 475 2.15 -21.00 -5.11
CA HIS A 475 3.50 -21.52 -4.86
C HIS A 475 3.46 -22.84 -4.07
N PRO A 476 4.50 -23.71 -4.17
CA PRO A 476 4.48 -25.07 -3.61
C PRO A 476 4.28 -25.17 -2.08
N HIS A 477 4.43 -24.06 -1.37
CA HIS A 477 4.35 -23.99 0.09
C HIS A 477 3.11 -23.27 0.60
N TRP A 478 2.18 -22.92 -0.29
CA TRP A 478 0.95 -22.27 0.12
C TRP A 478 0.16 -23.16 1.09
N ASN A 479 -0.27 -22.56 2.20
CA ASN A 479 -0.93 -23.29 3.29
C ASN A 479 -2.04 -22.47 3.98
N GLY A 480 -2.70 -21.59 3.22
CA GLY A 480 -3.81 -20.75 3.67
C GLY A 480 -3.46 -19.28 3.81
N LEU A 481 -4.46 -18.46 4.14
CA LEU A 481 -4.28 -17.04 4.46
C LEU A 481 -4.27 -16.79 5.98
N PRO A 482 -3.60 -15.73 6.47
CA PRO A 482 -2.65 -14.91 5.71
C PRO A 482 -1.49 -15.76 5.22
N ASP A 483 -1.00 -15.44 4.02
CA ASP A 483 0.20 -16.07 3.48
C ASP A 483 1.39 -15.56 4.29
N VAL A 484 2.29 -16.46 4.68
CA VAL A 484 3.40 -16.13 5.57
C VAL A 484 4.69 -16.33 4.81
N ALA A 485 5.34 -15.21 4.51
CA ALA A 485 6.66 -15.18 3.89
C ALA A 485 7.73 -15.75 4.84
N HIS A 486 8.86 -16.12 4.25
CA HIS A 486 10.04 -16.47 5.02
C HIS A 486 10.49 -15.25 5.85
N PRO A 487 10.97 -15.41 7.09
CA PRO A 487 11.43 -14.28 7.91
C PRO A 487 12.64 -13.50 7.34
N PHE A 488 13.24 -13.97 6.24
CA PHE A 488 14.39 -13.35 5.56
C PHE A 488 14.17 -13.26 4.05
N ASP A 489 12.90 -13.21 3.62
CA ASP A 489 12.49 -13.07 2.22
C ASP A 489 13.06 -14.10 1.23
N ALA A 490 13.56 -15.24 1.73
CA ALA A 490 13.95 -16.35 0.89
C ALA A 490 12.73 -16.78 0.04
N PRO A 491 12.89 -16.94 -1.29
CA PRO A 491 11.78 -17.33 -2.14
C PRO A 491 11.32 -18.75 -1.80
N PRO A 492 10.03 -19.10 -2.01
CA PRO A 492 9.51 -20.43 -1.68
C PRO A 492 10.33 -21.61 -2.22
N GLY A 493 11.01 -21.47 -3.36
CA GLY A 493 11.86 -22.53 -3.93
C GLY A 493 13.10 -22.89 -3.10
N GLU A 494 13.51 -22.02 -2.17
CA GLU A 494 14.70 -22.18 -1.34
C GLU A 494 14.39 -22.65 0.08
N TRP A 495 13.11 -22.78 0.43
CA TRP A 495 12.71 -23.19 1.77
C TRP A 495 13.10 -24.65 2.02
N LEU A 496 13.52 -24.96 3.25
CA LEU A 496 13.72 -26.34 3.67
C LEU A 496 12.46 -27.16 3.37
N SER A 497 12.65 -28.22 2.60
CA SER A 497 11.57 -29.16 2.27
C SER A 497 11.14 -29.85 3.55
N LEU A 498 9.88 -29.62 3.95
CA LEU A 498 9.26 -30.46 4.96
C LEU A 498 9.19 -31.91 4.43
N PRO A 499 9.26 -32.94 5.30
CA PRO A 499 9.19 -34.33 4.87
C PRO A 499 8.03 -34.51 3.90
N ALA A 500 8.32 -35.01 2.71
CA ALA A 500 7.36 -35.06 1.62
C ALA A 500 6.20 -35.99 1.99
N TRP A 501 5.03 -35.45 2.33
CA TRP A 501 3.78 -36.22 2.32
C TRP A 501 3.22 -36.35 0.89
N ARG A 502 4.12 -36.41 -0.12
CA ARG A 502 3.79 -36.62 -1.53
C ARG A 502 3.54 -38.09 -1.89
N ALA A 503 3.61 -39.02 -0.94
CA ALA A 503 3.54 -40.44 -1.25
C ALA A 503 2.46 -41.16 -0.43
N ASN A 504 1.18 -40.88 -0.71
CA ASN A 504 0.06 -41.82 -0.47
C ASN A 504 -1.28 -41.32 -1.05
N ALA A 505 -1.27 -40.72 -2.24
CA ALA A 505 -2.47 -40.68 -3.07
C ALA A 505 -2.15 -41.46 -4.35
N PRO A 506 -2.87 -42.55 -4.68
CA PRO A 506 -2.68 -43.19 -5.96
C PRO A 506 -2.92 -42.15 -7.05
N SER A 507 -1.95 -42.01 -7.95
CA SER A 507 -2.13 -41.28 -9.20
C SER A 507 -3.36 -41.87 -9.90
N ALA A 508 -4.44 -41.12 -9.96
CA ALA A 508 -5.58 -41.51 -10.81
C ALA A 508 -5.05 -41.57 -12.25
N PRO A 509 -5.18 -42.70 -12.96
CA PRO A 509 -4.83 -42.74 -14.37
C PRO A 509 -5.83 -41.88 -15.14
N LEU A 510 -5.29 -40.90 -15.87
CA LEU A 510 -5.99 -40.27 -16.99
C LEU A 510 -6.04 -41.30 -18.13
N SER A 511 -7.10 -42.09 -18.17
CA SER A 511 -7.46 -42.99 -19.28
C SER A 511 -8.98 -43.11 -19.25
N GLU A 512 -9.74 -43.07 -20.33
CA GLU A 512 -9.44 -43.29 -21.74
C GLU A 512 -10.68 -42.80 -22.53
N THR A 513 -10.44 -42.35 -23.75
CA THR A 513 -11.47 -42.08 -24.76
C THR A 513 -12.46 -43.25 -24.87
N ALA A 514 -13.76 -42.94 -24.76
CA ALA A 514 -14.84 -43.87 -25.00
C ALA A 514 -14.67 -44.55 -26.38
N GLY A 515 -14.57 -45.88 -26.36
CA GLY A 515 -14.38 -46.71 -27.54
C GLY A 515 -15.50 -46.56 -28.54
N SER A 516 -15.10 -46.41 -29.80
CA SER A 516 -15.92 -46.75 -30.96
C SER A 516 -15.76 -48.24 -31.25
N ASN A 517 -16.86 -49.00 -31.21
CA ASN A 517 -17.34 -49.89 -32.29
C ASN A 517 -18.21 -51.06 -31.80
N ASN A 518 -19.44 -51.05 -32.31
CA ASN A 518 -20.24 -52.16 -32.86
C ASN A 518 -19.97 -53.60 -32.39
N LEU A 519 -21.00 -54.18 -31.75
CA LEU A 519 -21.80 -55.30 -32.30
C LEU A 519 -23.16 -55.34 -31.61
#